data_AF-A0A848YAT8-F1
#
_entry.id   AF-A0A848YAT8-F1
#
_cell.length_a   1.000
_cell.length_b   1.000
_cell.length_c   1.000
_cell.angle_alpha   90.00
_cell.angle_beta   90.00
_cell.angle_gamma   90.00
#
_symmetry.space_group_name_H-M   'P 1'
#
loop_
_entity.id
_entity.type
_entity.pdbx_description
1 polymer ?
#
loop_
_entity_poly.entity_id
_entity_poly.type
_entity_poly.pdbx_seq_one_letter_code
_entity_poly.pdbx_strand_id
1 'polypeptide(L)'
;NETTRSAAAVELWEKHLNRAIVVIGNAPTTLFALLERLDAAPERPAAILGFPVGFVGAAESKAALHADPRGVPYATLLGRRGGSAMAGAAVNAISAGASR
;
A
#
# COMPACT_ATOMS: atom_id res chain seq x y z
N ASN A 1 19.29 -8.20 -9.13
CA ASN A 1 18.24 -7.53 -8.33
C ASN A 1 18.31 -7.99 -6.89
N GLU A 2 18.97 -7.23 -6.03
CA GLU A 2 18.86 -7.43 -4.57
C GLU A 2 17.62 -6.69 -4.07
N THR A 3 16.47 -7.36 -4.09
CA THR A 3 15.22 -6.83 -3.54
C THR A 3 14.44 -7.92 -2.82
N THR A 4 13.48 -7.55 -1.99
CA THR A 4 12.59 -8.51 -1.33
C THR A 4 11.58 -9.07 -2.31
N ARG A 5 11.19 -10.35 -2.14
CA ARG A 5 10.12 -10.98 -2.94
C ARG A 5 8.83 -10.16 -2.99
N SER A 6 8.44 -9.54 -1.87
CA SER A 6 7.21 -8.74 -1.78
C SER A 6 7.32 -7.40 -2.52
N ALA A 7 8.52 -6.85 -2.69
CA ALA A 7 8.75 -5.66 -3.51
C ALA A 7 8.75 -6.02 -5.00
N ALA A 8 9.47 -7.09 -5.39
CA ALA A 8 9.49 -7.57 -6.78
C ALA A 8 8.08 -7.93 -7.31
N ALA A 9 7.18 -8.40 -6.44
CA ALA A 9 5.80 -8.71 -6.83
C ALA A 9 5.01 -7.50 -7.36
N VAL A 10 5.40 -6.27 -7.01
CA VAL A 10 4.74 -5.04 -7.49
C VAL A 10 4.91 -4.88 -9.00
N GLU A 11 6.00 -5.37 -9.59
CA GLU A 11 6.21 -5.36 -11.05
C GLU A 11 5.12 -6.15 -11.76
N LEU A 12 4.63 -7.23 -11.16
CA LEU A 12 3.57 -8.07 -11.71
C LEU A 12 2.17 -7.43 -11.64
N TRP A 13 2.03 -6.32 -10.91
CA TRP A 13 0.73 -5.65 -10.74
C TRP A 13 0.39 -4.68 -11.86
N GLU A 14 1.32 -4.42 -12.79
CA GLU A 14 1.17 -3.44 -13.88
C GLU A 14 -0.21 -3.44 -14.54
N LYS A 15 -0.63 -4.60 -15.03
CA LYS A 15 -1.88 -4.77 -15.79
C LYS A 15 -3.14 -4.68 -14.91
N HIS A 16 -2.96 -4.66 -13.59
CA HIS A 16 -4.04 -4.68 -12.60
C HIS A 16 -4.09 -3.40 -11.77
N LEU A 17 -3.10 -2.50 -11.88
CA LEU A 17 -2.96 -1.40 -10.94
C LEU A 17 -4.00 -0.30 -11.15
N ASN A 18 -4.36 -0.03 -12.40
CA ASN A 18 -5.28 1.06 -12.72
C ASN A 18 -6.66 0.83 -12.05
N ARG A 19 -7.09 1.79 -11.23
CA ARG A 19 -8.34 1.78 -10.45
C ARG A 19 -8.46 0.65 -9.41
N ALA A 20 -7.41 -0.12 -9.13
CA ALA A 20 -7.45 -1.13 -8.08
C ALA A 20 -7.46 -0.52 -6.67
N ILE A 21 -7.95 -1.28 -5.70
CA ILE A 21 -7.69 -1.01 -4.28
C ILE A 21 -6.46 -1.82 -3.89
N VAL A 22 -5.34 -1.15 -3.65
CA VAL A 22 -4.09 -1.82 -3.26
C VAL A 22 -4.04 -1.96 -1.75
N VAL A 23 -3.80 -3.16 -1.26
CA VAL A 23 -3.84 -3.48 0.17
C VAL A 23 -2.53 -4.10 0.63
N ILE A 24 -1.81 -3.40 1.50
CA ILE A 24 -0.48 -3.82 1.98
C ILE A 24 -0.53 -3.92 3.50
N GLY A 25 -0.71 -5.13 4.03
CA GLY A 25 -0.81 -5.37 5.47
C GLY A 25 0.48 -5.79 6.17
N ASN A 26 1.56 -6.10 5.44
CA ASN A 26 2.76 -6.68 6.05
C ASN A 26 4.04 -5.96 5.63
N ALA A 27 4.45 -6.11 4.38
CA ALA A 27 5.80 -5.75 3.94
C ALA A 27 5.95 -4.24 3.67
N PRO A 28 6.82 -3.53 4.41
CA PRO A 28 7.11 -2.12 4.14
C PRO A 28 7.76 -1.89 2.77
N THR A 29 8.59 -2.84 2.33
CA THR A 29 9.26 -2.80 1.03
C THR A 29 8.28 -2.85 -0.14
N THR A 30 7.12 -3.51 0.01
CA THR A 30 6.05 -3.46 -0.99
C THR A 30 5.46 -2.07 -1.11
N LEU A 31 5.30 -1.35 0.02
CA LEU A 31 4.79 0.02 -0.01
C LEU A 31 5.80 0.97 -0.66
N PHE A 32 7.09 0.86 -0.35
CA PHE A 32 8.13 1.61 -1.06
C PHE A 32 8.13 1.33 -2.57
N ALA A 33 8.16 0.06 -2.97
CA ALA A 33 8.16 -0.32 -4.38
C ALA A 33 6.89 0.16 -5.13
N LEU A 34 5.73 0.17 -4.46
CA LEU A 34 4.52 0.76 -5.01
C LEU A 34 4.72 2.26 -5.28
N LEU A 35 5.23 3.02 -4.31
CA LEU A 35 5.43 4.47 -4.46
C LEU A 35 6.41 4.77 -5.60
N GLU A 36 7.53 4.05 -5.67
CA GLU A 36 8.50 4.16 -6.78
C GLU A 36 7.85 3.87 -8.14
N ARG A 37 6.96 2.86 -8.21
CA ARG A 37 6.21 2.55 -9.42
C ARG A 37 5.26 3.69 -9.83
N LEU A 38 4.58 4.31 -8.87
CA LEU A 38 3.68 5.44 -9.15
C LEU A 38 4.43 6.69 -9.63
N ASP A 39 5.70 6.83 -9.24
CA ASP A 39 6.58 7.88 -9.74
C ASP A 39 7.03 7.58 -11.18
N ALA A 40 7.25 6.30 -11.53
CA ALA A 40 7.73 5.87 -12.84
C ALA A 40 6.66 5.77 -13.94
N ALA A 41 5.39 5.55 -13.56
CA ALA A 41 4.33 5.26 -14.52
C ALA A 41 3.01 5.98 -14.17
N PRO A 42 2.14 6.28 -15.14
CA PRO A 42 0.95 7.09 -14.93
C PRO A 42 -0.24 6.32 -14.32
N GLU A 43 -0.20 4.98 -14.24
CA GLU A 43 -1.31 4.23 -13.68
C GLU A 43 -1.51 4.57 -12.20
N ARG A 44 -2.77 4.75 -11.80
CA ARG A 44 -3.13 5.09 -10.42
C ARG A 44 -4.15 4.07 -9.89
N PRO A 45 -3.89 3.45 -8.73
CA PRO A 45 -4.93 2.73 -8.03
C PRO A 45 -6.02 3.70 -7.57
N ALA A 46 -7.23 3.19 -7.35
CA ALA A 46 -8.34 3.95 -6.80
C ALA A 46 -8.10 4.34 -5.34
N ALA A 47 -7.42 3.47 -4.57
CA ALA A 47 -7.01 3.76 -3.21
C ALA A 47 -5.84 2.86 -2.76
N ILE A 48 -5.10 3.31 -1.74
CA ILE A 48 -4.04 2.55 -1.07
C ILE A 48 -4.40 2.33 0.41
N LEU A 49 -4.48 1.07 0.83
CA LEU A 49 -4.59 0.65 2.22
C LEU A 49 -3.21 0.22 2.72
N GLY A 50 -2.43 1.19 3.20
CA GLY A 50 -1.04 1.03 3.61
C GLY A 50 -0.90 0.73 5.09
N PHE A 51 -0.95 -0.54 5.48
CA PHE A 51 -0.83 -0.99 6.87
C PHE A 51 0.37 -1.93 7.13
N PRO A 52 1.55 -1.77 6.50
CA PRO A 52 2.70 -2.62 6.85
C PRO A 52 3.05 -2.46 8.34
N VAL A 53 3.41 -3.59 8.97
CA VAL A 53 3.83 -3.67 10.37
C VAL A 53 5.30 -4.05 10.41
N GLY A 54 6.03 -3.51 11.38
CA GLY A 54 7.42 -3.93 11.57
C GLY A 54 8.27 -2.89 12.27
N PHE A 55 9.50 -3.32 12.56
CA PHE A 55 10.51 -2.50 13.22
C PHE A 55 11.46 -1.81 12.25
N VAL A 56 11.49 -2.27 10.98
CA VAL A 56 12.37 -1.73 9.93
C VAL A 56 11.50 -1.30 8.76
N GLY A 57 11.58 -0.02 8.38
CA GLY A 57 10.92 0.54 7.20
C GLY A 57 9.41 0.74 7.30
N ALA A 58 8.73 0.16 8.31
CA ALA A 58 7.27 0.28 8.44
C ALA A 58 6.83 1.72 8.71
N ALA A 59 7.51 2.42 9.62
CA ALA A 59 7.19 3.81 9.93
C ALA A 59 7.52 4.73 8.74
N GLU A 60 8.67 4.49 8.12
CA GLU A 60 9.25 5.26 7.04
C GLU A 60 8.44 5.13 5.75
N SER A 61 8.03 3.92 5.37
CA SER A 61 7.19 3.68 4.18
C SER A 61 5.82 4.33 4.28
N LYS A 62 5.20 4.28 5.46
CA LYS A 62 3.90 4.93 5.71
C LYS A 62 4.03 6.45 5.82
N ALA A 63 5.14 6.95 6.37
CA ALA A 63 5.45 8.37 6.36
C ALA A 63 5.67 8.89 4.92
N ALA A 64 6.34 8.12 4.07
CA ALA A 64 6.52 8.45 2.65
C ALA A 64 5.19 8.50 1.90
N LEU A 65 4.29 7.54 2.13
CA LEU A 65 2.91 7.57 1.60
C LEU A 65 2.13 8.80 2.11
N HIS A 66 2.28 9.12 3.40
CA HIS A 66 1.57 10.24 4.02
C HIS A 66 2.03 11.60 3.49
N ALA A 67 3.35 11.76 3.30
CA ALA A 67 3.97 12.99 2.82
C ALA A 67 3.63 13.27 1.35
N ASP A 68 3.65 12.24 0.51
CA ASP A 68 3.25 12.34 -0.89
C ASP A 68 2.53 11.06 -1.34
N PRO A 69 1.19 11.08 -1.47
CA PRO A 69 0.44 9.92 -1.92
C PRO A 69 0.34 9.81 -3.44
N ARG A 70 1.06 10.64 -4.21
CA ARG A 70 1.06 10.66 -5.68
C ARG A 70 -0.34 10.87 -6.28
N GLY A 71 -1.15 11.65 -5.57
CA GLY A 71 -2.55 11.92 -5.93
C GLY A 71 -3.52 10.76 -5.69
N VAL A 72 -3.09 9.69 -5.00
CA VAL A 72 -3.93 8.52 -4.72
C VAL A 72 -4.56 8.64 -3.33
N PRO A 73 -5.89 8.48 -3.17
CA PRO A 73 -6.51 8.36 -1.85
C PRO A 73 -5.90 7.22 -1.02
N TYR A 74 -5.67 7.43 0.27
CA TYR A 74 -5.06 6.38 1.09
C TYR A 74 -5.59 6.36 2.53
N ALA A 75 -5.41 5.21 3.17
CA ALA A 75 -5.57 5.02 4.60
C ALA A 75 -4.31 4.32 5.15
N THR A 76 -3.80 4.84 6.27
CA THR A 76 -2.61 4.30 6.93
C THR A 76 -2.64 4.61 8.43
N LEU A 77 -1.74 3.99 9.18
CA LEU A 77 -1.46 4.29 10.58
C LEU A 77 0.03 4.62 10.71
N LEU A 78 0.39 5.84 11.11
CA LEU A 78 1.80 6.22 11.25
C LEU A 78 2.53 5.40 12.33
N GLY A 79 3.86 5.32 12.22
CA GLY A 79 4.71 4.53 13.11
C GLY A 79 4.75 3.04 12.76
N ARG A 80 5.01 2.17 13.73
CA ARG A 80 5.36 0.75 13.50
C ARG A 80 4.19 -0.23 13.44
N ARG A 81 3.02 0.18 13.95
CA ARG A 81 1.83 -0.69 14.07
C ARG A 81 1.13 -0.85 12.71
N GLY A 82 0.52 -2.00 12.49
CA GLY A 82 -0.17 -2.34 11.24
C GLY A 82 -0.59 -3.80 11.29
N GLY A 83 -0.63 -4.47 10.15
CA GLY A 83 -0.83 -5.92 10.06
C GLY A 83 -1.93 -6.30 9.07
N SER A 84 -1.89 -7.56 8.63
CA SER A 84 -2.91 -8.16 7.76
C SER A 84 -4.31 -8.12 8.36
N ALA A 85 -4.43 -8.29 9.68
CA ALA A 85 -5.72 -8.20 10.37
C ALA A 85 -6.35 -6.79 10.24
N MET A 86 -5.55 -5.74 10.41
CA MET A 86 -6.00 -4.35 10.24
C MET A 86 -6.33 -4.05 8.79
N ALA A 87 -5.49 -4.50 7.85
CA ALA A 87 -5.73 -4.34 6.42
C ALA A 87 -7.03 -5.04 5.97
N GLY A 88 -7.26 -6.27 6.42
CA GLY A 88 -8.51 -7.01 6.17
C GLY A 88 -9.73 -6.35 6.80
N ALA A 89 -9.61 -5.83 8.02
CA ALA A 89 -10.68 -5.08 8.67
C ALA A 89 -11.04 -3.80 7.88
N ALA A 90 -10.06 -3.07 7.36
CA ALA A 90 -10.28 -1.89 6.54
C ALA A 90 -11.00 -2.24 5.23
N VAL A 91 -10.61 -3.32 4.54
CA VAL A 91 -11.32 -3.83 3.36
C VAL A 91 -12.76 -4.19 3.70
N ASN A 92 -12.98 -4.95 4.78
CA ASN A 92 -14.32 -5.36 5.20
C ASN A 92 -15.22 -4.15 5.52
N ALA A 93 -14.69 -3.13 6.19
CA ALA A 93 -15.43 -1.92 6.51
C ALA A 93 -15.87 -1.16 5.24
N ILE A 94 -14.99 -1.03 4.26
CA ILE A 94 -15.30 -0.40 2.96
C ILE A 94 -16.39 -1.20 2.24
N SER A 95 -16.25 -2.53 2.15
CA SER A 95 -17.23 -3.40 1.51
C SER A 95 -18.61 -3.36 2.17
N ALA A 96 -18.64 -3.34 3.51
CA ALA A 96 -19.89 -3.23 4.27
C ALA A 96 -20.55 -1.86 4.10
N GLY A 97 -19.77 -0.79 3.99
CA GLY A 97 -20.29 0.55 3.71
C GLY A 97 -20.82 0.72 2.29
N ALA A 98 -20.20 0.08 1.30
CA ALA A 98 -20.64 0.11 -0.10
C ALA A 98 -21.92 -0.71 -0.36
N SER A 99 -22.28 -1.62 0.55
CA SER A 99 -23.48 -2.46 0.47
C SER A 99 -24.71 -1.82 1.13
N ARG A 100 -24.58 -0.60 1.65
CA ARG A 100 -25.67 0.20 2.24
C ARG A 100 -26.05 1.32 1.28
#